data_AF-A0A7X8XR47-F1
#
_entry.id   AF-A0A7X8XR47-F1
#
_cell.length_a   1.000
_cell.length_b   1.000
_cell.length_c   1.000
_cell.angle_alpha   90.00
_cell.angle_beta   90.00
_cell.angle_gamma   90.00
#
_symmetry.space_group_name_H-M   'P 1'
#
loop_
_entity.id
_entity.type
_entity.pdbx_description
1 polymer ?
#
loop_
_entity_poly.entity_id
_entity_poly.type
_entity_poly.pdbx_seq_one_letter_code
_entity_poly.pdbx_strand_id
1 'polypeptide(L)'
;MAEAICDIKGIHINPTMLKIFLKCKGIEKTIIITDSYVTPGCEKNKKFNMPNGIEFYAKNGVNYQSKSGHITGSAMTMDLSVRSMIKHTGIGLKEAILMSSFNAAKIIDLHYRKGSIEVGKDADIIAIDEKINIFATIVEGEMIYNRL
;
A
#
# COMPACT_ATOMS: atom_id res chain seq x y z
N MET A 1 16.63 5.19 -0.88
CA MET A 1 15.22 4.87 -1.21
C MET A 1 14.31 6.00 -0.73
N ALA A 2 13.06 6.05 -1.15
CA ALA A 2 12.04 6.92 -0.58
C ALA A 2 10.67 6.22 -0.56
N GLU A 3 9.88 6.49 0.48
CA GLU A 3 8.56 5.91 0.68
C GLU A 3 7.47 6.90 0.26
N ALA A 4 6.35 6.38 -0.24
CA ALA A 4 5.18 7.17 -0.62
C ALA A 4 3.90 6.54 -0.09
N ILE A 5 3.11 7.34 0.62
CA ILE A 5 1.74 7.01 1.03
C ILE A 5 0.80 7.53 -0.06
N CYS A 6 0.14 6.61 -0.76
CA CYS A 6 -0.70 6.91 -1.92
C CYS A 6 -2.16 6.55 -1.65
N ASP A 7 -2.85 7.45 -0.97
CA ASP A 7 -4.25 7.30 -0.59
C ASP A 7 -5.21 7.75 -1.71
N ILE A 8 -6.46 7.28 -1.63
CA ILE A 8 -7.45 7.36 -2.71
C ILE A 8 -7.66 8.78 -3.25
N LYS A 9 -7.56 9.78 -2.37
CA LYS A 9 -7.74 11.20 -2.70
C LYS A 9 -6.42 12.00 -2.74
N GLY A 10 -5.28 11.35 -2.49
CA GLY A 10 -3.97 12.02 -2.43
C GLY A 10 -3.89 13.05 -1.31
N ILE A 11 -4.33 12.67 -0.10
CA ILE A 11 -4.39 13.56 1.06
C ILE A 11 -3.02 13.63 1.74
N HIS A 12 -2.33 12.49 1.94
CA HIS A 12 -0.95 12.51 2.45
C HIS A 12 0.01 13.13 1.43
N ILE A 13 -0.12 12.75 0.16
CA ILE A 13 0.67 13.31 -0.93
C ILE A 13 -0.25 13.67 -2.10
N ASN A 14 -0.26 14.95 -2.47
CA ASN A 14 -1.02 15.43 -3.61
C ASN A 14 -0.61 14.69 -4.91
N PRO A 15 -1.54 14.35 -5.81
CA PRO A 15 -1.22 13.63 -7.05
C PRO A 15 -0.15 14.30 -7.92
N THR A 16 -0.13 15.64 -7.98
CA THR A 16 0.92 16.38 -8.72
C THR A 16 2.28 16.19 -8.06
N MET A 17 2.33 16.20 -6.73
CA MET A 17 3.55 15.94 -5.97
C MET A 17 4.04 14.51 -6.14
N LEU A 18 3.14 13.51 -6.21
CA LEU A 18 3.51 12.13 -6.53
C LEU A 18 4.20 12.02 -7.89
N LYS A 19 3.69 12.70 -8.92
CA LYS A 19 4.34 12.72 -10.25
C LYS A 19 5.73 13.35 -10.21
N ILE A 20 5.89 14.48 -9.52
CA ILE A 20 7.19 15.13 -9.35
C ILE A 20 8.14 14.20 -8.59
N PHE A 21 7.67 13.62 -7.50
CA PHE A 21 8.42 12.67 -6.68
C PHE A 21 8.95 11.49 -7.52
N LEU A 22 8.11 10.88 -8.35
CA LEU A 22 8.53 9.80 -9.25
C LEU A 22 9.55 10.26 -10.29
N LYS A 23 9.41 11.47 -10.84
CA LYS A 23 10.42 12.04 -11.75
C LYS A 23 11.76 12.26 -11.07
N CYS A 24 11.76 12.66 -9.79
CA CYS A 24 12.98 12.92 -9.03
C CYS A 24 13.66 11.64 -8.52
N LYS A 25 12.89 10.67 -8.04
CA LYS A 25 13.43 9.45 -7.42
C LYS A 25 13.57 8.29 -8.40
N GLY A 26 12.68 8.21 -9.40
CA GLY A 26 12.54 7.06 -10.27
C GLY A 26 11.78 5.91 -9.60
N ILE A 27 11.31 4.96 -10.43
CA ILE A 27 10.59 3.76 -9.98
C ILE A 27 11.44 2.93 -9.03
N GLU A 28 12.70 2.64 -9.39
CA GLU A 28 13.58 1.73 -8.63
C GLU A 28 13.96 2.20 -7.22
N LYS A 29 13.84 3.51 -6.95
CA LYS A 29 14.16 4.10 -5.62
C LYS A 29 12.92 4.51 -4.86
N THR A 30 11.74 4.12 -5.32
CA THR A 30 10.45 4.38 -4.67
C THR A 30 9.85 3.11 -4.09
N ILE A 31 9.31 3.21 -2.88
CA ILE A 31 8.49 2.19 -2.25
C ILE A 31 7.09 2.74 -1.98
N ILE A 32 6.07 1.93 -2.26
CA ILE A 32 4.69 2.21 -1.83
C ILE A 32 4.51 1.64 -0.42
N ILE A 33 4.12 2.49 0.52
CA ILE A 33 3.74 2.06 1.87
C ILE A 33 2.27 2.40 2.12
N THR A 34 1.64 1.71 3.08
CA THR A 34 0.29 2.06 3.50
C THR A 34 0.31 3.13 4.57
N ASP A 35 1.25 3.08 5.52
CA ASP A 35 1.14 3.78 6.82
C ASP A 35 -0.24 3.53 7.47
N SER A 36 -0.74 2.30 7.31
CA SER A 36 -2.09 1.96 7.73
C SER A 36 -2.19 1.84 9.24
N TYR A 37 -3.20 2.47 9.83
CA TYR A 37 -3.42 2.46 11.27
C TYR A 37 -4.89 2.13 11.59
N VAL A 38 -5.16 1.24 12.55
CA VAL A 38 -6.49 0.91 13.13
C VAL A 38 -7.55 0.32 12.18
N THR A 39 -7.70 0.79 10.94
CA THR A 39 -8.84 0.50 10.07
C THR A 39 -8.48 0.29 8.58
N PRO A 40 -7.45 -0.49 8.22
CA PRO A 40 -7.11 -0.74 6.82
C PRO A 40 -8.33 -1.30 6.06
N GLY A 41 -8.64 -0.72 4.89
CA GLY A 41 -9.77 -1.11 4.05
C GLY A 41 -11.12 -0.55 4.50
N CYS A 42 -11.18 0.28 5.55
CA CYS A 42 -12.43 0.88 5.99
C CYS A 42 -12.78 2.14 5.19
N GLU A 43 -13.83 2.07 4.38
CA GLU A 43 -14.34 3.22 3.61
C GLU A 43 -15.47 3.99 4.32
N LYS A 44 -15.95 3.48 5.45
CA LYS A 44 -17.07 4.07 6.19
C LYS A 44 -16.53 4.98 7.28
N ASN A 45 -17.23 6.10 7.55
CA ASN A 45 -17.01 7.00 8.70
C ASN A 45 -17.36 6.32 10.05
N LYS A 46 -16.95 5.06 10.23
CA LYS A 46 -17.12 4.34 11.48
C LYS A 46 -16.10 4.90 12.47
N LYS A 47 -16.58 5.16 13.69
CA LYS A 47 -15.75 5.60 14.80
C LYS A 47 -15.11 4.41 15.49
N PHE A 48 -13.86 4.56 15.90
CA PHE A 48 -13.06 3.54 16.58
C PHE A 48 -12.45 4.14 17.83
N ASN A 49 -12.70 3.51 18.97
CA ASN A 49 -12.16 3.94 20.26
C ASN A 49 -10.97 3.06 20.62
N MET A 50 -9.82 3.69 20.88
CA MET A 50 -8.64 3.02 21.40
C MET A 50 -8.74 2.85 22.93
N PRO A 51 -8.04 1.87 23.53
CA PRO A 51 -8.06 1.65 24.98
C PRO A 51 -7.62 2.88 25.81
N ASN A 52 -6.84 3.78 25.22
CA ASN A 52 -6.41 5.04 25.83
C ASN A 52 -7.47 6.17 25.73
N GLY A 53 -8.68 5.86 25.25
CA GLY A 53 -9.79 6.82 25.13
C GLY A 53 -9.74 7.72 23.89
N ILE A 54 -8.78 7.54 22.99
CA ILE A 54 -8.72 8.32 21.74
C ILE A 54 -9.69 7.72 20.72
N GLU A 55 -10.56 8.57 20.17
CA GLU A 55 -11.49 8.21 19.10
C GLU A 55 -10.94 8.62 17.73
N PHE A 56 -11.08 7.73 16.75
CA PHE A 56 -10.70 7.93 15.36
C PHE A 56 -11.87 7.64 14.43
N TYR A 57 -11.85 8.20 13.22
CA TYR A 57 -12.71 7.76 12.12
C TYR A 57 -11.93 7.70 10.80
N ALA A 58 -12.30 6.76 9.94
CA ALA A 58 -11.75 6.64 8.60
C ALA A 58 -12.63 7.40 7.60
N LYS A 59 -12.01 8.20 6.73
CA LYS A 59 -12.69 8.89 5.63
C LYS A 59 -11.76 8.97 4.42
N ASN A 60 -12.25 8.56 3.26
CA ASN A 60 -11.51 8.66 1.99
C ASN A 60 -10.12 7.97 2.00
N GLY A 61 -9.98 6.86 2.74
CA GLY A 61 -8.70 6.14 2.85
C GLY A 61 -7.72 6.75 3.85
N VAL A 62 -8.14 7.71 4.67
CA VAL A 62 -7.31 8.36 5.69
C VAL A 62 -7.99 8.30 7.05
N ASN A 63 -7.21 8.10 8.10
CA ASN A 63 -7.72 8.18 9.46
C ASN A 63 -7.56 9.58 10.03
N TYR A 64 -8.56 9.98 10.80
CA TYR A 64 -8.59 11.24 11.50
C TYR A 64 -8.90 11.00 12.97
N GLN A 65 -8.18 11.68 13.86
CA GLN A 65 -8.57 11.74 15.27
C GLN A 65 -9.84 12.59 15.40
N SER A 66 -10.92 12.05 15.99
CA SER A 66 -12.22 12.70 16.04
C SER A 66 -12.22 14.07 16.72
N LYS A 67 -11.39 14.25 17.75
CA LYS A 67 -11.37 15.49 18.55
C LYS A 67 -10.60 16.63 17.88
N SER A 68 -9.44 16.35 17.29
CA SER A 68 -8.57 17.36 16.68
C SER A 68 -8.76 17.52 15.18
N GLY A 69 -9.28 16.50 14.49
CA GLY A 69 -9.31 16.43 13.03
C GLY A 69 -7.94 16.20 12.39
N HIS A 70 -6.89 15.92 13.16
CA HIS A 70 -5.57 15.60 12.62
C HIS A 70 -5.57 14.23 11.94
N ILE A 71 -4.76 14.11 10.88
CA ILE A 71 -4.47 12.83 10.23
C ILE A 71 -3.74 11.92 11.23
N THR A 72 -4.09 10.64 11.26
CA THR A 72 -3.42 9.63 12.10
C THR A 72 -3.22 8.34 11.30
N GLY A 73 -2.31 8.40 10.33
CA GLY A 73 -2.06 7.34 9.37
C GLY A 73 -3.20 7.17 8.35
N SER A 74 -3.05 6.15 7.51
CA SER A 74 -4.00 5.84 6.46
C SER A 74 -4.97 4.71 6.85
N ALA A 75 -6.07 4.63 6.13
CA ALA A 75 -6.98 3.48 6.12
C ALA A 75 -6.75 2.60 4.89
N MET A 76 -5.56 2.65 4.29
CA MET A 76 -5.25 1.96 3.03
C MET A 76 -4.81 0.51 3.26
N THR A 77 -5.19 -0.37 2.35
CA THR A 77 -4.54 -1.66 2.13
C THR A 77 -3.53 -1.53 0.99
N MET A 78 -2.61 -2.49 0.86
CA MET A 78 -1.56 -2.42 -0.17
C MET A 78 -2.15 -2.39 -1.59
N ASP A 79 -3.18 -3.18 -1.88
CA ASP A 79 -3.87 -3.19 -3.18
C ASP A 79 -4.56 -1.85 -3.49
N LEU A 80 -5.17 -1.20 -2.49
CA LEU A 80 -5.72 0.15 -2.64
C LEU A 80 -4.61 1.18 -2.89
N SER A 81 -3.47 1.09 -2.21
CA SER A 81 -2.33 1.98 -2.41
C SER A 81 -1.71 1.84 -3.81
N VAL A 82 -1.57 0.60 -4.30
CA VAL A 82 -1.07 0.32 -5.66
C VAL A 82 -2.04 0.87 -6.72
N ARG A 83 -3.35 0.61 -6.58
CA ARG A 83 -4.38 1.20 -7.46
C ARG A 83 -4.32 2.73 -7.47
N SER A 84 -4.16 3.34 -6.30
CA SER A 84 -4.08 4.79 -6.15
C SER A 84 -2.82 5.36 -6.77
N MET A 85 -1.66 4.72 -6.59
CA MET A 85 -0.40 5.12 -7.24
C MET A 85 -0.55 5.14 -8.76
N ILE A 86 -1.08 4.05 -9.36
CA ILE A 86 -1.33 3.96 -10.80
C ILE A 86 -2.28 5.08 -11.26
N LYS A 87 -3.41 5.24 -10.56
CA LYS A 87 -4.42 6.26 -10.91
C LYS A 87 -3.86 7.68 -10.85
N HIS A 88 -3.09 8.01 -9.80
CA HIS A 88 -2.60 9.37 -9.59
C HIS A 88 -1.44 9.72 -10.50
N THR A 89 -0.60 8.75 -10.87
CA THR A 89 0.66 9.01 -11.57
C THR A 89 0.66 8.58 -13.03
N GLY A 90 -0.18 7.61 -13.40
CA GLY A 90 -0.25 7.03 -14.75
C GLY A 90 0.80 5.96 -15.04
N ILE A 91 1.55 5.49 -14.04
CA ILE A 91 2.50 4.38 -14.20
C ILE A 91 1.78 3.05 -14.48
N GLY A 92 2.48 2.11 -15.11
CA GLY A 92 1.96 0.78 -15.39
C GLY A 92 1.92 -0.12 -14.15
N LEU A 93 1.13 -1.19 -14.24
CA LEU A 93 0.99 -2.19 -13.17
C LEU A 93 2.34 -2.79 -12.75
N LYS A 94 3.20 -3.15 -13.71
CA LYS A 94 4.52 -3.72 -13.44
C LYS A 94 5.39 -2.79 -12.59
N GLU A 95 5.39 -1.50 -12.90
CA GLU A 95 6.18 -0.50 -12.16
C GLU A 95 5.64 -0.36 -10.74
N ALA A 96 4.32 -0.31 -10.57
CA ALA A 96 3.70 -0.24 -9.25
C ALA A 96 3.97 -1.49 -8.40
N ILE A 97 3.98 -2.69 -9.00
CA ILE A 97 4.33 -3.95 -8.32
C ILE A 97 5.81 -3.99 -7.93
N LEU A 98 6.71 -3.47 -8.77
CA LEU A 98 8.12 -3.33 -8.37
C LEU A 98 8.26 -2.46 -7.12
N MET A 99 7.51 -1.35 -7.06
CA MET A 99 7.53 -0.43 -5.93
C MET A 99 6.88 -0.98 -4.65
N SER A 100 5.95 -1.94 -4.75
CA SER A 100 5.30 -2.56 -3.58
C SER A 100 5.87 -3.93 -3.16
N SER A 101 6.80 -4.47 -3.94
CA SER A 101 7.36 -5.81 -3.71
C SER A 101 8.90 -5.79 -3.78
N PHE A 102 9.49 -5.89 -4.98
CA PHE A 102 10.95 -6.01 -5.14
C PHE A 102 11.74 -4.86 -4.49
N ASN A 103 11.31 -3.62 -4.68
CA ASN A 103 11.96 -2.45 -4.10
C ASN A 103 11.91 -2.50 -2.56
N ALA A 104 10.76 -2.86 -1.99
CA ALA A 104 10.60 -3.02 -0.55
C ALA A 104 11.52 -4.13 -0.01
N ALA A 105 11.62 -5.27 -0.70
CA ALA A 105 12.54 -6.33 -0.31
C ALA A 105 14.01 -5.87 -0.41
N LYS A 106 14.36 -5.06 -1.41
CA LYS A 106 15.72 -4.58 -1.63
C LYS A 106 16.21 -3.63 -0.54
N ILE A 107 15.37 -2.73 -0.03
CA ILE A 107 15.81 -1.76 0.99
C ILE A 107 16.11 -2.41 2.35
N ILE A 108 15.44 -3.51 2.68
CA ILE A 108 15.65 -4.28 3.91
C ILE A 108 16.53 -5.52 3.67
N ASP A 109 17.26 -5.53 2.56
CA ASP A 109 18.17 -6.60 2.14
C ASP A 109 17.54 -7.99 1.95
N LEU A 110 16.21 -8.15 1.90
CA LEU A 110 15.52 -9.44 1.71
C LEU A 110 15.30 -9.84 0.24
N HIS A 111 15.77 -9.06 -0.74
CA HIS A 111 15.56 -9.33 -2.16
C HIS A 111 16.12 -10.67 -2.66
N TYR A 112 17.02 -11.32 -1.92
CA TYR A 112 17.52 -12.66 -2.23
C TYR A 112 16.49 -13.76 -1.93
N ARG A 113 15.48 -13.49 -1.11
CA ARG A 113 14.40 -14.43 -0.74
C ARG A 113 12.99 -13.97 -1.09
N LYS A 114 12.76 -12.66 -1.18
CA LYS A 114 11.44 -12.04 -1.34
C LYS A 114 11.42 -11.05 -2.50
N GLY A 115 10.23 -10.63 -2.91
CA GLY A 115 10.04 -9.49 -3.81
C GLY A 115 9.99 -9.80 -5.30
N SER A 116 10.28 -11.04 -5.72
CA SER A 116 10.17 -11.50 -7.10
C SER A 116 9.94 -13.01 -7.17
N ILE A 117 9.43 -13.48 -8.30
CA ILE A 117 9.15 -14.89 -8.56
C ILE A 117 10.36 -15.49 -9.28
N GLU A 118 11.23 -16.15 -8.52
CA GLU A 118 12.45 -16.78 -9.01
C GLU A 118 12.69 -18.10 -8.26
N VAL A 119 13.34 -19.07 -8.91
CA VAL A 119 13.67 -20.36 -8.29
C VAL A 119 14.57 -20.14 -7.07
N GLY A 120 14.23 -20.78 -5.95
CA GLY A 120 14.98 -20.68 -4.69
C GLY A 120 14.50 -19.57 -3.74
N LYS A 121 13.54 -18.74 -4.16
CA LYS A 121 12.89 -17.74 -3.29
C LYS A 121 11.68 -18.33 -2.56
N ASP A 122 11.25 -17.66 -1.50
CA ASP A 122 10.07 -18.08 -0.76
C ASP A 122 8.82 -17.89 -1.65
N ALA A 123 7.89 -18.83 -1.59
CA ALA A 123 6.65 -18.79 -2.35
C ALA A 123 5.62 -17.81 -1.74
N ASP A 124 6.01 -16.54 -1.67
CA ASP A 124 5.15 -15.40 -1.30
C ASP A 124 4.55 -14.78 -2.56
N ILE A 125 3.34 -15.20 -2.90
CA ILE A 125 2.73 -14.94 -4.22
C ILE A 125 1.30 -14.44 -4.01
N ILE A 126 0.90 -13.46 -4.82
CA ILE A 126 -0.51 -13.07 -4.97
C ILE A 126 -0.98 -13.34 -6.39
N ALA A 127 -2.19 -13.86 -6.54
CA ALA A 127 -2.89 -13.93 -7.82
C ALA A 127 -3.82 -12.72 -7.92
N ILE A 128 -3.65 -11.89 -8.94
CA ILE A 128 -4.44 -10.67 -9.16
C ILE A 128 -4.88 -10.55 -10.62
N ASP A 129 -5.97 -9.82 -10.89
CA ASP A 129 -6.31 -9.35 -12.25
C ASP A 129 -5.69 -7.96 -12.55
N GLU A 130 -5.95 -7.45 -13.76
CA GLU A 130 -5.51 -6.12 -14.19
C GLU A 130 -6.07 -4.96 -13.35
N LYS A 131 -7.17 -5.20 -12.61
CA LYS A 131 -7.77 -4.24 -11.67
C LYS A 131 -7.22 -4.41 -10.24
N ILE A 132 -6.25 -5.30 -10.04
CA ILE A 132 -5.61 -5.60 -8.76
C ILE A 132 -6.63 -6.20 -7.77
N ASN A 133 -7.62 -6.93 -8.27
CA ASN A 133 -8.49 -7.75 -7.44
C ASN A 133 -7.70 -8.99 -6.99
N ILE A 134 -7.48 -9.19 -5.69
CA ILE A 134 -6.69 -10.32 -5.14
C ILE A 134 -7.52 -11.60 -5.13
N PHE A 135 -7.17 -12.61 -5.91
CA PHE A 135 -7.85 -13.91 -5.96
C PHE A 135 -7.24 -14.97 -5.03
N ALA A 136 -5.93 -14.93 -4.82
CA ALA A 136 -5.25 -15.83 -3.89
C ALA A 136 -4.02 -15.15 -3.29
N THR A 137 -3.66 -15.57 -2.08
CA THR A 137 -2.41 -15.20 -1.41
C THR A 137 -1.75 -16.47 -0.88
N ILE A 138 -0.50 -16.66 -1.25
CA ILE A 138 0.36 -17.75 -0.81
C ILE A 138 1.48 -17.11 0.01
N VAL A 139 1.77 -17.66 1.18
CA VAL A 139 2.87 -17.23 2.05
C VAL A 139 3.72 -18.45 2.37
N GLU A 140 4.99 -18.40 1.98
CA GLU A 140 5.97 -19.48 2.17
C GLU A 140 5.49 -20.85 1.66
N GLY A 141 4.66 -20.84 0.60
CA GLY A 141 4.10 -22.04 -0.02
C GLY A 141 2.70 -22.44 0.50
N GLU A 142 2.22 -21.81 1.57
CA GLU A 142 0.89 -22.07 2.11
C GLU A 142 -0.15 -21.08 1.57
N MET A 143 -1.27 -21.59 1.06
CA MET A 143 -2.37 -20.78 0.58
C MET A 143 -3.19 -20.24 1.76
N ILE A 144 -3.00 -18.97 2.11
CA ILE A 144 -3.66 -18.31 3.26
C ILE A 144 -4.95 -17.57 2.86
N TYR A 145 -5.15 -17.34 1.57
CA TYR A 145 -6.36 -16.73 1.02
C TYR A 145 -6.66 -17.33 -0.35
N ASN A 146 -7.93 -17.67 -0.61
CA ASN A 146 -8.36 -18.23 -1.89
C ASN A 146 -9.81 -17.85 -2.20
N ARG A 147 -10.01 -17.33 -3.42
CA ARG A 147 -11.31 -17.10 -4.05
C ARG A 147 -11.26 -17.31 -5.57
N LEU A 148 -10.29 -18.11 -6.03
CA LEU A 148 -10.19 -18.54 -7.43
C LEU A 148 -11.45 -19.30 -7.86
#